data_AF-A0AB37M534-F1
#
_entry.id   AF-A0AB37M534-F1
#
_cell.length_a   1.000
_cell.length_b   1.000
_cell.length_c   1.000
_cell.angle_alpha   90.00
_cell.angle_beta   90.00
_cell.angle_gamma   90.00
#
_symmetry.space_group_name_H-M   'P 1'
#
loop_
_entity.id
_entity.type
_entity.pdbx_description
1 polymer ?
#
loop_
_entity_poly.entity_id
_entity_poly.type
_entity_poly.pdbx_seq_one_letter_code
_entity_poly.pdbx_strand_id
1 'polypeptide(L)'
;MVEDFNMLFEYDSGYVVDGYKVPMGYELGSFEEFFYLHRQPQGEFVIVLKEGGLFYFLSDNFSDFTGLCKDYDWYVISHQSFNTQLEIGIGLMNTGESVGWIGRAESSERLSMYKDILVFSYDCGVETEFYPYDTAFTGSCEIDGSTCHYVHDYYPTRIQKIDVHQKRISNLIFRFKEGGHCGMLVAKIISLCMKNISYYNSPEKTILIPIPASTRERQRKRFPVLCYHLSRWLNVRDGFQTIWIEEEREQMKGTSHKDVVSNLSIKKRDVDGMHVILFDDVLTSGQSFIQLKRRMIDVGAKSVTGIFLGKTVLLND
;
A
#
# COMPACT_ATOMS: atom_id res chain seq x y z
N MET A 1 -8.43 -47.92 1.16
CA MET A 1 -8.85 -47.22 2.39
C MET A 1 -7.72 -46.27 2.72
N VAL A 2 -7.89 -45.00 2.39
CA VAL A 2 -6.98 -43.93 2.83
C VAL A 2 -7.52 -43.55 4.20
N GLU A 3 -6.74 -43.74 5.25
CA GLU A 3 -7.10 -43.31 6.60
C GLU A 3 -7.21 -41.79 6.58
N ASP A 4 -8.40 -41.28 6.90
CA ASP A 4 -8.63 -39.85 7.12
C ASP A 4 -7.78 -39.41 8.33
N PHE A 5 -6.71 -38.69 8.07
CA PHE A 5 -5.86 -38.08 9.09
C PHE A 5 -6.62 -36.91 9.73
N ASN A 6 -6.93 -37.02 11.03
CA ASN A 6 -7.45 -35.92 11.82
C ASN A 6 -6.32 -34.91 12.11
N MET A 7 -6.25 -33.83 11.32
CA MET A 7 -5.31 -32.72 11.53
C MET A 7 -5.79 -31.77 12.63
N LEU A 8 -4.85 -31.31 13.47
CA LEU A 8 -5.10 -30.35 14.56
C LEU A 8 -5.15 -28.92 14.03
N PHE A 9 -6.15 -28.17 14.48
CA PHE A 9 -6.35 -26.74 14.22
C PHE A 9 -6.18 -25.98 15.54
N GLU A 10 -5.25 -25.03 15.60
CA GLU A 10 -5.16 -24.08 16.71
C GLU A 10 -5.43 -22.67 16.21
N TYR A 11 -6.47 -22.06 16.80
CA TYR A 11 -6.80 -20.65 16.70
C TYR A 11 -6.57 -20.04 18.07
N ASP A 12 -5.63 -19.11 18.17
CA ASP A 12 -5.42 -18.36 19.41
C ASP A 12 -5.77 -16.89 19.16
N SER A 13 -7.05 -16.57 19.37
CA SER A 13 -7.49 -15.22 19.69
C SER A 13 -7.67 -15.05 21.20
N GLY A 14 -6.82 -15.64 22.04
CA GLY A 14 -6.97 -15.54 23.49
C GLY A 14 -8.31 -16.05 24.05
N TYR A 15 -9.10 -16.81 23.29
CA TYR A 15 -10.35 -17.43 23.74
C TYR A 15 -10.52 -18.82 23.12
N VAL A 16 -10.54 -19.83 23.98
CA VAL A 16 -10.76 -21.25 23.66
C VAL A 16 -12.26 -21.53 23.70
N VAL A 17 -12.83 -22.19 22.68
CA VAL A 17 -14.09 -22.95 22.85
C VAL A 17 -14.06 -24.24 22.04
N ASP A 18 -14.16 -25.35 22.77
CA ASP A 18 -14.38 -26.71 22.27
C ASP A 18 -15.78 -26.90 21.67
N GLY A 19 -15.81 -27.49 20.47
CA GLY A 19 -16.87 -28.35 19.93
C GLY A 19 -18.31 -27.89 19.96
N TYR A 20 -18.81 -27.24 18.89
CA TYR A 20 -20.18 -27.37 18.36
C TYR A 20 -20.25 -26.83 16.91
N LYS A 21 -21.05 -27.47 16.04
CA LYS A 21 -21.49 -26.95 14.72
C LYS A 21 -22.75 -26.11 14.88
N VAL A 22 -22.86 -24.93 14.24
CA VAL A 22 -24.16 -24.27 13.93
C VAL A 22 -24.07 -23.50 12.58
N PRO A 23 -25.16 -23.40 11.79
CA PRO A 23 -25.19 -23.02 10.36
C PRO A 23 -25.48 -21.53 10.05
N MET A 24 -25.25 -21.20 8.76
CA MET A 24 -25.45 -19.96 7.97
C MET A 24 -26.51 -18.92 8.40
N GLY A 25 -26.13 -17.63 8.25
CA GLY A 25 -27.03 -16.46 8.11
C GLY A 25 -26.25 -15.23 7.59
N TYR A 26 -26.87 -14.47 6.68
CA TYR A 26 -26.30 -13.33 5.95
C TYR A 26 -25.99 -12.09 6.82
N GLU A 27 -25.00 -11.32 6.34
CA GLU A 27 -24.57 -9.93 6.68
C GLU A 27 -23.19 -9.88 7.35
N LEU A 28 -22.20 -9.46 6.55
CA LEU A 28 -20.80 -9.49 6.89
C LEU A 28 -20.43 -8.29 7.79
N GLY A 29 -20.12 -8.51 9.06
CA GLY A 29 -20.09 -7.49 10.12
C GLY A 29 -19.04 -7.65 11.24
N SER A 30 -18.17 -8.66 11.27
CA SER A 30 -17.06 -8.68 12.26
C SER A 30 -15.93 -9.69 11.96
N PHE A 31 -14.83 -9.56 12.74
CA PHE A 31 -13.54 -10.29 12.78
C PHE A 31 -13.55 -11.79 12.41
N GLU A 32 -14.68 -12.47 12.59
CA GLU A 32 -14.90 -13.88 12.30
C GLU A 32 -14.88 -14.21 10.79
N GLU A 33 -15.08 -13.21 9.91
CA GLU A 33 -15.10 -13.41 8.45
C GLU A 33 -13.72 -13.51 7.82
N PHE A 34 -12.70 -12.98 8.48
CA PHE A 34 -11.32 -13.04 7.99
C PHE A 34 -10.75 -14.47 8.09
N PHE A 35 -11.20 -15.24 9.10
CA PHE A 35 -10.71 -16.60 9.37
C PHE A 35 -11.41 -17.69 8.56
N TYR A 36 -12.49 -17.36 7.85
CA TYR A 36 -13.00 -18.15 6.74
C TYR A 36 -12.51 -17.57 5.42
N LEU A 37 -11.19 -17.62 5.20
CA LEU A 37 -10.72 -17.66 3.83
C LEU A 37 -11.49 -18.82 3.18
N HIS A 38 -12.40 -18.53 2.26
CA HIS A 38 -13.16 -19.54 1.49
C HIS A 38 -12.21 -20.51 0.78
N ARG A 39 -10.92 -20.17 0.74
CA ARG A 39 -9.77 -20.93 0.26
C ARG A 39 -8.56 -20.62 1.15
N GLN A 40 -7.99 -21.61 1.83
CA GLN A 40 -6.71 -21.52 2.54
C GLN A 40 -5.55 -21.91 1.61
N PRO A 41 -4.27 -21.54 1.91
CA PRO A 41 -3.12 -22.07 1.18
C PRO A 41 -3.15 -23.59 1.25
N GLN A 42 -2.75 -24.30 0.21
CA GLN A 42 -2.54 -25.76 0.24
C GLN A 42 -1.27 -26.12 1.04
N GLY A 43 -1.21 -27.36 1.53
CA GLY A 43 -0.05 -27.86 2.28
C GLY A 43 0.13 -27.24 3.66
N GLU A 44 1.36 -27.27 4.16
CA GLU A 44 1.73 -26.65 5.43
C GLU A 44 2.04 -25.16 5.26
N PHE A 45 1.54 -24.36 6.19
CA PHE A 45 1.82 -22.93 6.21
C PHE A 45 1.66 -22.34 7.61
N VAL A 46 2.31 -21.21 7.85
CA VAL A 46 2.00 -20.29 8.95
C VAL A 46 1.99 -18.88 8.40
N ILE A 47 1.04 -18.07 8.85
CA ILE A 47 0.96 -16.64 8.62
C ILE A 47 0.86 -15.97 9.98
N VAL A 48 1.82 -15.11 10.32
CA VAL A 48 1.78 -14.28 11.52
C VAL A 48 1.33 -12.89 11.12
N LEU A 49 0.18 -12.46 11.64
CA LEU A 49 -0.43 -11.15 11.42
C LEU A 49 0.14 -10.15 12.43
N LYS A 50 0.56 -8.99 11.94
CA LYS A 50 1.08 -7.87 12.72
C LYS A 50 0.16 -6.66 12.55
N GLU A 51 0.33 -5.70 13.46
CA GLU A 51 -0.37 -4.41 13.36
C GLU A 51 -0.09 -3.74 12.01
N GLY A 52 -1.04 -2.94 11.55
CA GLY A 52 -0.94 -2.23 10.28
C GLY A 52 -1.07 -3.15 9.04
N GLY A 53 -1.43 -4.41 9.20
CA GLY A 53 -1.70 -5.32 8.09
C GLY A 53 -0.44 -5.91 7.48
N LEU A 54 0.69 -5.80 8.17
CA LEU A 54 1.89 -6.55 7.86
C LEU A 54 1.66 -8.02 8.26
N PHE A 55 2.19 -8.94 7.47
CA PHE A 55 2.25 -10.34 7.87
C PHE A 55 3.56 -10.98 7.45
N TYR A 56 3.96 -11.98 8.24
CA TYR A 56 5.03 -12.90 7.86
C TYR A 56 4.40 -14.22 7.46
N PHE A 57 5.01 -14.92 6.52
CA PHE A 57 4.52 -16.23 6.13
C PHE A 57 5.65 -17.23 5.96
N LEU A 58 5.30 -18.48 6.19
CA LEU A 58 6.04 -19.67 5.84
C LEU A 58 5.07 -20.58 5.10
N SER A 59 5.42 -21.09 3.92
CA SER A 59 4.54 -22.00 3.16
C SER A 59 5.33 -23.02 2.35
N ASP A 60 4.85 -24.26 2.32
CA ASP A 60 5.39 -25.34 1.49
C ASP A 60 4.88 -25.31 0.04
N ASN A 61 3.84 -24.52 -0.24
CA ASN A 61 3.25 -24.34 -1.56
C ASN A 61 3.11 -22.85 -1.89
N PHE A 62 4.25 -22.23 -2.18
CA PHE A 62 4.32 -20.80 -2.47
C PHE A 62 3.51 -20.36 -3.70
N SER A 63 3.38 -21.23 -4.71
CA SER A 63 2.56 -20.93 -5.88
C SER A 63 1.08 -20.81 -5.51
N ASP A 64 0.57 -21.71 -4.67
CA ASP A 64 -0.81 -21.65 -4.19
C ASP A 64 -1.02 -20.45 -3.26
N PHE A 65 -0.06 -20.20 -2.35
CA PHE A 65 -0.04 -19.05 -1.44
C PHE A 65 -0.11 -17.71 -2.18
N THR A 66 0.73 -17.51 -3.20
CA THR A 66 0.69 -16.27 -4.02
C THR A 66 -0.62 -16.13 -4.81
N GLY A 67 -1.22 -17.25 -5.23
CA GLY A 67 -2.56 -17.25 -5.81
C GLY A 67 -3.60 -16.76 -4.81
N LEU A 68 -3.54 -17.25 -3.57
CA LEU A 68 -4.41 -16.83 -2.48
C LEU A 68 -4.22 -15.34 -2.17
N CYS A 69 -2.98 -14.87 -2.08
CA CYS A 69 -2.72 -13.45 -1.88
C CYS A 69 -3.42 -12.60 -2.95
N LYS A 70 -3.40 -13.00 -4.22
CA LYS A 70 -4.10 -12.27 -5.28
C LYS A 70 -5.63 -12.25 -5.08
N ASP A 71 -6.20 -13.38 -4.68
CA ASP A 71 -7.65 -13.52 -4.48
C ASP A 71 -8.17 -12.61 -3.35
N TYR A 72 -7.40 -12.47 -2.27
CA TYR A 72 -7.75 -11.63 -1.12
C TYR A 72 -7.15 -10.22 -1.15
N ASP A 73 -6.55 -9.84 -2.28
CA ASP A 73 -5.85 -8.58 -2.42
C ASP A 73 -4.75 -8.35 -1.36
N TRP A 74 -3.96 -9.37 -1.11
CA TRP A 74 -2.73 -9.31 -0.33
C TRP A 74 -1.53 -9.20 -1.26
N TYR A 75 -0.46 -8.63 -0.74
CA TYR A 75 0.74 -8.34 -1.51
C TYR A 75 1.96 -8.98 -0.84
N VAL A 76 2.58 -9.95 -1.51
CA VAL A 76 3.89 -10.49 -1.09
C VAL A 76 4.96 -9.45 -1.42
N ILE A 77 5.63 -8.94 -0.40
CA ILE A 77 6.64 -7.89 -0.53
C ILE A 77 7.99 -8.49 -0.90
N SER A 78 8.39 -9.51 -0.14
CA SER A 78 9.65 -10.22 -0.29
C SER A 78 9.47 -11.65 0.16
N HIS A 79 10.23 -12.54 -0.46
CA HIS A 79 10.26 -13.95 -0.09
C HIS A 79 11.58 -14.58 -0.54
N GLN A 80 11.91 -15.71 0.07
CA GLN A 80 13.06 -16.52 -0.28
C GLN A 80 12.84 -17.97 0.17
N SER A 81 13.58 -18.90 -0.44
CA SER A 81 13.56 -20.29 -0.01
C SER A 81 14.17 -20.40 1.39
N PHE A 82 13.39 -20.87 2.36
CA PHE A 82 13.86 -21.16 3.71
C PHE A 82 14.62 -22.49 3.74
N ASN A 83 14.09 -23.49 3.04
CA ASN A 83 14.75 -24.75 2.76
C ASN A 83 14.23 -25.32 1.43
N THR A 84 14.48 -26.60 1.14
CA THR A 84 14.04 -27.25 -0.11
C THR A 84 12.53 -27.41 -0.23
N GLN A 85 11.78 -27.25 0.86
CA GLN A 85 10.34 -27.44 0.94
C GLN A 85 9.58 -26.15 1.23
N LEU A 86 10.16 -25.21 1.98
CA LEU A 86 9.47 -24.03 2.50
C LEU A 86 9.99 -22.73 1.88
N GLU A 87 9.07 -21.84 1.56
CA GLU A 87 9.32 -20.42 1.28
C GLU A 87 8.93 -19.59 2.50
N ILE A 88 9.79 -18.62 2.84
CA ILE A 88 9.57 -17.66 3.92
C ILE A 88 9.50 -16.26 3.34
N GLY A 89 8.62 -15.41 3.87
CA GLY A 89 8.54 -14.04 3.39
C GLY A 89 7.67 -13.12 4.23
N ILE A 90 7.52 -11.91 3.69
CA ILE A 90 6.75 -10.81 4.25
C ILE A 90 5.70 -10.39 3.23
N GLY A 91 4.51 -10.02 3.71
CA GLY A 91 3.49 -9.40 2.89
C GLY A 91 2.64 -8.36 3.61
N LEU A 92 1.77 -7.72 2.85
CA LEU A 92 0.81 -6.71 3.30
C LEU A 92 -0.61 -7.13 2.92
N MET A 93 -1.55 -6.97 3.85
CA MET A 93 -2.96 -7.28 3.68
C MET A 93 -3.84 -6.10 4.04
N ASN A 94 -5.14 -6.22 3.74
CA ASN A 94 -6.09 -5.12 3.79
C ASN A 94 -6.64 -4.81 5.21
N THR A 95 -6.49 -5.74 6.15
CA THR A 95 -7.06 -5.71 7.51
C THR A 95 -5.95 -5.40 8.51
N GLY A 96 -5.76 -4.11 8.82
CA GLY A 96 -4.62 -3.63 9.61
C GLY A 96 -4.81 -3.60 11.13
N GLU A 97 -5.99 -3.97 11.63
CA GLU A 97 -6.34 -3.82 13.06
C GLU A 97 -6.16 -5.11 13.87
N SER A 98 -5.63 -6.18 13.26
CA SER A 98 -5.66 -7.53 13.84
C SER A 98 -4.26 -8.12 13.95
N VAL A 99 -3.84 -8.38 15.18
CA VAL A 99 -2.62 -9.14 15.50
C VAL A 99 -3.03 -10.57 15.80
N GLY A 100 -2.28 -11.55 15.31
CA GLY A 100 -2.60 -12.95 15.50
C GLY A 100 -1.75 -13.85 14.62
N TRP A 101 -2.14 -15.11 14.50
CA TRP A 101 -1.50 -16.02 13.56
C TRP A 101 -2.49 -17.09 13.11
N ILE A 102 -2.26 -17.66 11.94
CA ILE A 102 -2.98 -18.79 11.39
C ILE A 102 -1.98 -19.74 10.77
N GLY A 103 -2.17 -21.03 10.94
CA GLY A 103 -1.35 -21.98 10.22
C GLY A 103 -1.90 -23.39 10.26
N ARG A 104 -1.28 -24.23 9.45
CA ARG A 104 -1.56 -25.64 9.34
C ARG A 104 -0.24 -26.38 9.18
N ALA A 105 -0.03 -27.41 9.97
CA ALA A 105 1.11 -28.31 9.87
C ALA A 105 0.68 -29.72 10.30
N GLU A 106 1.54 -30.70 10.06
CA GLU A 106 1.33 -32.11 10.41
C GLU A 106 1.15 -32.33 11.93
N SER A 107 1.72 -31.46 12.76
CA SER A 107 1.64 -31.52 14.23
C SER A 107 1.67 -30.14 14.87
N SER A 108 1.16 -30.05 16.10
CA SER A 108 1.22 -28.85 16.95
C SER A 108 2.66 -28.38 17.18
N GLU A 109 3.59 -29.30 17.37
CA GLU A 109 5.00 -28.99 17.61
C GLU A 109 5.64 -28.36 16.37
N ARG A 110 5.31 -28.89 15.19
CA ARG A 110 5.80 -28.37 13.92
C ARG A 110 5.20 -27.00 13.60
N LEU A 111 3.92 -26.81 13.92
CA LEU A 111 3.23 -25.53 13.78
C LEU A 111 3.84 -24.46 14.70
N SER A 112 4.11 -24.81 15.96
CA SER A 112 4.82 -23.94 16.90
C SER A 112 6.22 -23.59 16.40
N MET A 113 6.96 -24.58 15.90
CA MET A 113 8.29 -24.34 15.34
C MET A 113 8.26 -23.37 14.14
N TYR A 114 7.26 -23.48 13.26
CA TYR A 114 7.09 -22.55 12.14
C TYR A 114 6.80 -21.13 12.59
N LYS A 115 5.96 -20.98 13.61
CA LYS A 115 5.71 -19.68 14.24
C LYS A 115 7.00 -19.10 14.85
N ASP A 116 7.76 -19.91 15.59
CA ASP A 116 9.03 -19.50 16.20
C ASP A 116 10.06 -19.11 15.14
N ILE A 117 10.12 -19.81 14.00
CA ILE A 117 10.96 -19.45 12.86
C ILE A 117 10.62 -18.05 12.36
N LEU A 118 9.34 -17.73 12.18
CA LEU A 118 8.91 -16.40 11.70
C LEU A 118 9.22 -15.31 12.72
N VAL A 119 8.93 -15.53 14.00
CA VAL A 119 9.25 -14.58 15.08
C VAL A 119 10.76 -14.38 15.17
N PHE A 120 11.57 -15.44 15.13
CA PHE A 120 13.01 -15.32 15.19
C PHE A 120 13.59 -14.61 13.96
N SER A 121 13.11 -14.94 12.76
CA SER A 121 13.62 -14.39 11.51
C SER A 121 13.31 -12.91 11.33
N TYR A 122 12.16 -12.44 11.84
CA TYR A 122 11.68 -11.09 11.58
C TYR A 122 11.65 -10.19 12.82
N ASP A 123 11.34 -10.71 14.01
CA ASP A 123 11.23 -9.92 15.24
C ASP A 123 12.51 -9.94 16.10
N CYS A 124 13.38 -10.96 15.98
CA CYS A 124 14.59 -11.10 16.81
C CYS A 124 15.90 -10.57 16.18
N GLY A 125 15.83 -9.80 15.08
CA GLY A 125 16.92 -8.88 14.71
C GLY A 125 17.81 -9.26 13.53
N VAL A 126 17.37 -10.11 12.60
CA VAL A 126 17.97 -10.13 11.26
C VAL A 126 17.28 -9.03 10.46
N GLU A 127 17.92 -7.87 10.28
CA GLU A 127 17.33 -6.75 9.52
C GLU A 127 16.95 -7.18 8.10
N THR A 128 15.68 -7.51 7.88
CA THR A 128 15.13 -8.00 6.61
C THR A 128 14.16 -7.01 5.97
N GLU A 129 13.78 -5.95 6.67
CA GLU A 129 12.87 -4.93 6.16
C GLU A 129 13.60 -3.95 5.24
N PHE A 130 13.38 -4.09 3.94
CA PHE A 130 13.99 -3.26 2.90
C PHE A 130 13.25 -1.92 2.69
N TYR A 131 11.95 -1.88 3.02
CA TYR A 131 11.06 -0.73 2.87
C TYR A 131 10.32 -0.45 4.19
N PRO A 132 9.80 0.78 4.41
CA PRO A 132 8.87 1.06 5.49
C PRO A 132 7.49 0.51 5.09
N TYR A 133 6.80 -0.13 6.03
CA TYR A 133 5.48 -0.72 5.82
C TYR A 133 4.40 0.01 6.62
N ASP A 134 4.62 1.28 6.93
CA ASP A 134 3.64 2.09 7.67
C ASP A 134 2.37 2.25 6.83
N THR A 135 1.24 1.78 7.37
CA THR A 135 -0.07 1.81 6.70
C THR A 135 -1.02 2.83 7.29
N ALA A 136 -0.49 3.76 8.08
CA ALA A 136 -1.19 4.93 8.57
C ALA A 136 -0.52 6.20 8.03
N PHE A 137 -1.31 7.27 7.85
CA PHE A 137 -0.72 8.57 7.57
C PHE A 137 0.03 9.08 8.79
N THR A 138 1.32 9.40 8.65
CA THR A 138 2.08 10.09 9.70
C THR A 138 1.44 11.43 10.06
N GLY A 139 0.86 12.13 9.07
CA GLY A 139 0.16 13.37 9.35
C GLY A 139 -0.60 13.96 8.17
N SER A 140 -1.18 15.13 8.42
CA SER A 140 -1.87 15.94 7.43
C SER A 140 -1.53 17.41 7.58
N CYS A 141 -1.65 18.17 6.50
CA CYS A 141 -1.58 19.63 6.50
C CYS A 141 -2.65 20.23 5.59
N GLU A 142 -2.95 21.51 5.77
CA GLU A 142 -3.82 22.25 4.88
C GLU A 142 -2.98 23.09 3.91
N ILE A 143 -3.22 22.95 2.61
CA ILE A 143 -2.52 23.69 1.56
C ILE A 143 -3.57 24.26 0.61
N ASP A 144 -3.61 25.60 0.51
CA ASP A 144 -4.57 26.31 -0.36
C ASP A 144 -6.03 25.92 -0.10
N GLY A 145 -6.41 25.67 1.17
CA GLY A 145 -7.76 25.27 1.56
C GLY A 145 -8.10 23.80 1.28
N SER A 146 -7.12 22.97 0.87
CA SER A 146 -7.28 21.54 0.65
C SER A 146 -6.48 20.75 1.69
N THR A 147 -7.07 19.68 2.21
CA THR A 147 -6.38 18.73 3.10
C THR A 147 -5.39 17.88 2.28
N CYS A 148 -4.17 17.77 2.79
CA CYS A 148 -3.08 17.01 2.22
C CYS A 148 -2.55 16.01 3.26
N HIS A 149 -2.62 14.71 2.99
CA HIS A 149 -2.10 13.66 3.86
C HIS A 149 -0.77 13.12 3.34
N TYR A 150 0.10 12.67 4.24
CA TYR A 150 1.37 12.08 3.88
C TYR A 150 1.71 10.85 4.74
N VAL A 151 2.31 9.83 4.12
CA VAL A 151 2.62 8.56 4.81
C VAL A 151 3.86 8.67 5.66
N HIS A 152 4.95 9.27 5.14
CA HIS A 152 6.22 9.33 5.87
C HIS A 152 6.79 10.75 5.95
N ASP A 153 7.45 11.08 7.07
CA ASP A 153 8.39 12.19 7.13
C ASP A 153 9.65 11.82 6.34
N TYR A 154 9.96 12.61 5.32
CA TYR A 154 11.07 12.39 4.40
C TYR A 154 12.20 13.39 4.64
N TYR A 155 13.37 12.88 4.98
CA TYR A 155 14.60 13.68 5.14
C TYR A 155 15.49 13.49 3.91
N PRO A 156 15.78 14.55 3.14
CA PRO A 156 16.66 14.45 1.99
C PRO A 156 18.03 13.88 2.37
N THR A 157 18.60 13.03 1.52
CA THR A 157 19.86 12.29 1.73
C THR A 157 21.11 13.14 2.03
N ARG A 158 21.02 14.47 1.95
CA ARG A 158 22.08 15.40 2.37
C ARG A 158 22.19 15.54 3.90
N ILE A 159 21.18 15.08 4.63
CA ILE A 159 21.16 15.08 6.10
C ILE A 159 21.96 13.87 6.60
N GLN A 160 23.00 14.07 7.41
CA GLN A 160 24.00 13.04 7.73
C GLN A 160 23.60 12.06 8.85
N LYS A 161 22.57 12.37 9.65
CA LYS A 161 22.06 11.48 10.72
C LYS A 161 20.67 10.97 10.34
N ILE A 162 20.67 9.94 9.51
CA ILE A 162 19.46 9.28 9.04
C ILE A 162 19.41 7.91 9.71
N ASP A 163 18.45 7.73 10.61
CA ASP A 163 18.12 6.44 11.23
C ASP A 163 17.79 5.37 10.17
N VAL A 164 17.89 4.08 10.52
CA VAL A 164 17.65 2.95 9.63
C VAL A 164 16.29 3.05 8.94
N HIS A 165 15.24 3.44 9.68
CA HIS A 165 13.91 3.63 9.13
C HIS A 165 13.87 4.70 8.02
N GLN A 166 14.61 5.80 8.20
CA GLN A 166 14.68 6.87 7.20
C GLN A 166 15.46 6.47 5.93
N LYS A 167 16.41 5.53 6.04
CA LYS A 167 17.04 4.90 4.87
C LYS A 167 16.04 4.06 4.08
N ARG A 168 15.16 3.32 4.76
CA ARG A 168 14.10 2.54 4.13
C ARG A 168 13.11 3.44 3.39
N ILE A 169 12.65 4.53 4.00
CA ILE A 169 11.78 5.53 3.36
C ILE A 169 12.45 6.10 2.10
N SER A 170 13.71 6.50 2.21
CA SER A 170 14.48 6.99 1.07
C SER A 170 14.57 5.96 -0.07
N ASN A 171 14.82 4.69 0.27
CA ASN A 171 14.84 3.60 -0.69
C ASN A 171 13.48 3.39 -1.37
N LEU A 172 12.37 3.41 -0.61
CA LEU A 172 11.03 3.25 -1.16
C LEU A 172 10.70 4.36 -2.18
N ILE A 173 10.93 5.62 -1.81
CA ILE A 173 10.68 6.78 -2.67
C ILE A 173 11.59 6.74 -3.92
N PHE A 174 12.87 6.40 -3.74
CA PHE A 174 13.81 6.30 -4.85
C PHE A 174 13.39 5.20 -5.83
N ARG A 175 13.09 3.99 -5.34
CA ARG A 175 12.63 2.87 -6.16
C ARG A 175 11.31 3.14 -6.84
N PHE A 176 10.38 3.82 -6.17
CA PHE A 176 9.15 4.28 -6.80
C PHE A 176 9.44 5.26 -7.96
N LYS A 177 10.39 6.19 -7.78
CA LYS A 177 10.79 7.15 -8.82
C LYS A 177 11.45 6.51 -10.04
N GLU A 178 12.18 5.41 -9.85
CA GLU A 178 12.81 4.61 -10.91
C GLU A 178 11.78 3.76 -11.69
N GLY A 179 10.64 3.42 -11.06
CA GLY A 179 9.59 2.58 -11.62
C GLY A 179 9.79 1.08 -11.31
N GLY A 180 8.93 0.23 -11.87
CA GLY A 180 8.97 -1.23 -11.65
C GLY A 180 7.96 -1.73 -10.60
N HIS A 181 8.30 -2.80 -9.88
CA HIS A 181 7.39 -3.49 -8.94
C HIS A 181 6.98 -2.63 -7.73
N CYS A 182 7.73 -1.55 -7.43
CA CYS A 182 7.44 -0.65 -6.30
C CYS A 182 6.09 0.08 -6.44
N GLY A 183 5.57 0.26 -7.66
CA GLY A 183 4.30 0.96 -7.87
C GLY A 183 3.10 0.26 -7.21
N MET A 184 3.11 -1.09 -7.20
CA MET A 184 2.04 -1.88 -6.55
C MET A 184 2.16 -1.86 -5.03
N LEU A 185 3.39 -1.93 -4.50
CA LEU A 185 3.65 -1.79 -3.06
C LEU A 185 3.16 -0.42 -2.54
N VAL A 186 3.55 0.67 -3.22
CA VAL A 186 3.12 2.02 -2.83
C VAL A 186 1.60 2.16 -2.94
N ALA A 187 0.99 1.64 -4.00
CA ALA A 187 -0.47 1.60 -4.09
C ALA A 187 -1.09 0.87 -2.88
N LYS A 188 -0.45 -0.19 -2.39
CA LYS A 188 -1.02 -1.01 -1.31
C LYS A 188 -0.96 -0.26 0.01
N ILE A 189 0.21 0.32 0.31
CA ILE A 189 0.43 1.20 1.46
C ILE A 189 -0.62 2.33 1.46
N ILE A 190 -0.74 3.07 0.36
CA ILE A 190 -1.67 4.19 0.27
C ILE A 190 -3.13 3.73 0.40
N SER A 191 -3.50 2.59 -0.19
CA SER A 191 -4.85 2.06 -0.07
C SER A 191 -5.24 1.77 1.38
N LEU A 192 -4.29 1.28 2.17
CA LEU A 192 -4.46 1.00 3.59
C LEU A 192 -4.57 2.29 4.40
N CYS A 193 -3.67 3.26 4.16
CA CYS A 193 -3.77 4.57 4.79
C CYS A 193 -5.13 5.24 4.54
N MET A 194 -5.64 5.13 3.31
CA MET A 194 -6.91 5.72 2.90
C MET A 194 -8.13 5.05 3.57
N LYS A 195 -8.07 3.74 3.85
CA LYS A 195 -9.12 3.03 4.58
C LYS A 195 -9.27 3.53 6.02
N ASN A 196 -8.15 3.84 6.67
CA ASN A 196 -8.13 4.24 8.07
C ASN A 196 -8.70 5.65 8.32
N ILE A 197 -8.95 6.47 7.29
CA ILE A 197 -9.42 7.86 7.45
C ILE A 197 -10.85 8.11 6.92
N SER A 198 -11.65 7.07 6.68
CA SER A 198 -13.07 7.19 6.26
C SER A 198 -13.28 8.16 5.07
N TYR A 199 -12.48 8.03 4.02
CA TYR A 199 -12.52 8.88 2.83
C TYR A 199 -13.78 8.67 1.92
N TYR A 200 -14.65 7.71 2.26
CA TYR A 200 -15.55 7.00 1.33
C TYR A 200 -17.00 7.48 1.25
N ASN A 201 -17.29 8.78 1.25
CA ASN A 201 -18.69 9.19 1.10
C ASN A 201 -19.21 9.12 -0.36
N SER A 202 -18.34 9.03 -1.38
CA SER A 202 -18.74 8.92 -2.81
C SER A 202 -17.60 8.41 -3.73
N PRO A 203 -17.15 7.15 -3.62
CA PRO A 203 -16.08 6.59 -4.46
C PRO A 203 -16.38 6.67 -5.96
N GLU A 204 -17.63 6.49 -6.37
CA GLU A 204 -18.10 6.58 -7.76
C GLU A 204 -18.01 7.99 -8.36
N LYS A 205 -17.95 9.02 -7.51
CA LYS A 205 -17.73 10.43 -7.90
C LYS A 205 -16.32 10.90 -7.58
N THR A 206 -15.38 9.97 -7.38
CA THR A 206 -13.99 10.27 -7.06
C THR A 206 -13.07 9.85 -8.20
N ILE A 207 -12.04 10.65 -8.48
CA ILE A 207 -11.01 10.34 -9.48
C ILE A 207 -9.61 10.52 -8.87
N LEU A 208 -8.75 9.52 -9.08
CA LEU A 208 -7.35 9.55 -8.69
C LEU A 208 -6.49 10.08 -9.84
N ILE A 209 -5.83 11.21 -9.66
CA ILE A 209 -4.98 11.83 -10.68
C ILE A 209 -3.57 12.02 -10.10
N PRO A 210 -2.51 11.46 -10.72
CA PRO A 210 -1.15 11.75 -10.30
C PRO A 210 -0.77 13.20 -10.68
N ILE A 211 -0.04 13.88 -9.80
CA ILE A 211 0.60 15.16 -10.12
C ILE A 211 1.67 14.87 -11.19
N PRO A 212 1.61 15.49 -12.38
CA PRO A 212 2.50 15.16 -13.47
C PRO A 212 3.97 15.35 -13.11
N ALA A 213 4.78 14.33 -13.38
CA ALA A 213 6.22 14.45 -13.31
C ALA A 213 6.76 15.45 -14.35
N SER A 214 8.00 15.88 -14.17
CA SER A 214 8.64 16.87 -15.05
C SER A 214 8.77 16.45 -16.53
N THR A 215 8.68 15.15 -16.84
CA THR A 215 8.79 14.61 -18.20
C THR A 215 7.81 13.44 -18.39
N ARG A 216 7.38 13.19 -19.63
CA ARG A 216 6.48 12.07 -19.98
C ARG A 216 7.10 10.71 -19.65
N GLU A 217 8.41 10.57 -19.83
CA GLU A 217 9.13 9.35 -19.48
C GLU A 217 9.05 9.04 -17.97
N ARG A 218 9.31 10.03 -17.11
CA ARG A 218 9.20 9.87 -15.66
C ARG A 218 7.77 9.56 -15.24
N GLN A 219 6.79 10.21 -15.87
CA GLN A 219 5.38 9.94 -15.63
C GLN A 219 5.03 8.47 -15.93
N ARG A 220 5.45 7.96 -17.08
CA ARG A 220 5.22 6.57 -17.52
C ARG A 220 5.96 5.54 -16.67
N LYS A 221 7.10 5.89 -16.07
CA LYS A 221 7.82 4.98 -15.17
C LYS A 221 7.16 4.86 -13.79
N ARG A 222 6.65 5.98 -13.26
CA ARG A 222 6.24 6.07 -11.84
C ARG A 222 4.79 5.65 -11.59
N PHE A 223 3.86 6.21 -12.34
CA PHE A 223 2.46 6.22 -11.92
C PHE A 223 1.52 5.19 -12.58
N PRO A 224 1.75 4.58 -13.76
CA PRO A 224 0.75 3.69 -14.36
C PRO A 224 0.34 2.52 -13.47
N VAL A 225 1.31 1.82 -12.87
CA VAL A 225 1.06 0.68 -11.97
C VAL A 225 0.32 1.15 -10.73
N LEU A 226 0.76 2.26 -10.13
CA LEU A 226 0.12 2.80 -8.93
C LEU A 226 -1.32 3.22 -9.20
N CYS A 227 -1.57 4.01 -10.24
CA CYS A 227 -2.91 4.49 -10.59
C CYS A 227 -3.85 3.33 -10.89
N TYR A 228 -3.39 2.32 -11.64
CA TYR A 228 -4.19 1.15 -11.95
C TYR A 228 -4.62 0.37 -10.70
N HIS A 229 -3.68 0.05 -9.80
CA HIS A 229 -3.99 -0.74 -8.61
C HIS A 229 -4.75 0.07 -7.57
N LEU A 230 -4.27 1.28 -7.26
CA LEU A 230 -4.87 2.12 -6.23
C LEU A 230 -6.31 2.52 -6.58
N SER A 231 -6.57 2.88 -7.84
CA SER A 231 -7.94 3.22 -8.26
C SER A 231 -8.91 2.05 -8.09
N ARG A 232 -8.49 0.83 -8.45
CA ARG A 232 -9.29 -0.39 -8.26
C ARG A 232 -9.52 -0.72 -6.79
N TRP A 233 -8.49 -0.62 -5.96
CA TRP A 233 -8.59 -0.95 -4.54
C TRP A 233 -9.42 0.06 -3.75
N LEU A 234 -9.40 1.33 -4.15
CA LEU A 234 -10.27 2.37 -3.59
C LEU A 234 -11.64 2.42 -4.27
N ASN A 235 -11.89 1.63 -5.33
CA ASN A 235 -13.08 1.69 -6.16
C ASN A 235 -13.38 3.12 -6.72
N VAL A 236 -12.33 3.85 -7.09
CA VAL A 236 -12.42 5.21 -7.68
C VAL A 236 -12.02 5.19 -9.16
N ARG A 237 -12.31 6.27 -9.89
CA ARG A 237 -11.91 6.39 -11.30
C ARG A 237 -10.39 6.55 -11.43
N ASP A 238 -9.77 5.79 -12.33
CA ASP A 238 -8.38 6.00 -12.74
C ASP A 238 -8.27 7.25 -13.63
N GLY A 239 -7.52 8.24 -13.15
CA GLY A 239 -7.29 9.50 -13.85
C GLY A 239 -5.90 9.65 -14.45
N PHE A 240 -5.08 8.59 -14.57
CA PHE A 240 -3.72 8.67 -15.11
C PHE A 240 -3.64 9.35 -16.49
N GLN A 241 -4.65 9.16 -17.34
CA GLN A 241 -4.74 9.74 -18.69
C GLN A 241 -5.59 11.03 -18.77
N THR A 242 -5.92 11.64 -17.63
CA THR A 242 -6.74 12.87 -17.56
C THR A 242 -5.92 14.10 -17.93
N ILE A 243 -4.63 14.09 -17.59
CA ILE A 243 -3.70 15.19 -17.85
C ILE A 243 -2.72 14.79 -18.96
N TRP A 244 -2.53 15.68 -19.93
CA TRP A 244 -1.55 15.53 -21.01
C TRP A 244 -0.55 16.67 -20.96
N ILE A 245 0.73 16.34 -21.11
CA ILE A 245 1.79 17.32 -21.33
C ILE A 245 1.82 17.62 -22.83
N GLU A 246 1.59 18.88 -23.22
CA GLU A 246 1.48 19.27 -24.64
C GLU A 246 2.88 19.35 -25.31
N GLU A 247 3.91 19.87 -24.63
CA GLU A 247 5.29 19.96 -25.15
C GLU A 247 6.36 19.42 -24.17
N GLU A 248 7.45 18.82 -24.67
CA GLU A 248 8.53 18.30 -23.81
C GLU A 248 9.50 19.40 -23.35
N ARG A 249 9.82 19.38 -22.05
CA ARG A 249 10.61 20.40 -21.33
C ARG A 249 12.05 20.63 -21.81
N GLU A 250 12.61 19.80 -22.70
CA GLU A 250 14.00 19.95 -23.14
C GLU A 250 14.25 21.22 -23.98
N GLN A 251 13.20 21.85 -24.50
CA GLN A 251 13.29 23.11 -25.23
C GLN A 251 13.22 24.38 -24.35
N MET A 252 13.04 24.26 -23.02
CA MET A 252 12.86 25.40 -22.10
C MET A 252 13.98 25.58 -21.06
N LYS A 253 15.25 25.31 -21.41
CA LYS A 253 16.37 25.66 -20.53
C LYS A 253 16.69 27.16 -20.63
N GLY A 254 16.27 27.95 -19.64
CA GLY A 254 16.68 29.36 -19.51
C GLY A 254 15.80 30.25 -18.63
N THR A 255 14.55 29.88 -18.36
CA THR A 255 13.62 30.70 -17.59
C THR A 255 13.32 30.07 -16.24
N SER A 256 14.08 30.52 -15.24
CA SER A 256 13.68 30.51 -13.84
C SER A 256 12.25 31.06 -13.71
N HIS A 257 11.40 30.32 -12.98
CA HIS A 257 10.15 30.83 -12.37
C HIS A 257 8.81 30.91 -13.16
N LYS A 258 8.48 30.02 -14.12
CA LYS A 258 7.10 30.00 -14.68
C LYS A 258 6.46 28.62 -14.85
N ASP A 259 5.30 28.47 -14.20
CA ASP A 259 4.20 27.50 -14.32
C ASP A 259 4.53 26.04 -14.66
N VAL A 260 4.33 25.16 -13.67
CA VAL A 260 4.29 23.70 -13.86
C VAL A 260 3.08 23.29 -14.71
N VAL A 261 2.03 24.13 -14.73
CA VAL A 261 0.70 23.80 -15.27
C VAL A 261 0.40 24.48 -16.62
N SER A 262 1.22 25.44 -17.06
CA SER A 262 0.97 26.18 -18.32
C SER A 262 1.01 25.30 -19.57
N ASN A 263 1.65 24.13 -19.48
CA ASN A 263 1.83 23.17 -20.56
C ASN A 263 1.00 21.87 -20.34
N LEU A 264 -0.04 21.95 -19.51
CA LEU A 264 -0.90 20.82 -19.18
C LEU A 264 -2.30 21.00 -19.77
N SER A 265 -2.70 20.03 -20.58
CA SER A 265 -4.08 19.88 -21.04
C SER A 265 -4.85 18.97 -20.09
N ILE A 266 -6.00 19.43 -19.59
CA ILE A 266 -6.88 18.65 -18.69
C ILE A 266 -8.18 18.34 -19.41
N LYS A 267 -8.55 17.06 -19.45
CA LYS A 267 -9.85 16.62 -19.97
C LYS A 267 -10.96 17.02 -19.01
N LYS A 268 -11.60 18.17 -19.26
CA LYS A 268 -12.69 18.70 -18.41
C LYS A 268 -13.76 17.67 -18.06
N ARG A 269 -14.20 16.89 -19.04
CA ARG A 269 -15.25 15.86 -18.88
C ARG A 269 -14.92 14.79 -17.83
N ASP A 270 -13.64 14.56 -17.54
CA ASP A 270 -13.19 13.54 -16.59
C ASP A 270 -13.21 14.09 -15.15
N VAL A 271 -13.16 15.42 -14.98
CA VAL A 271 -12.97 16.14 -13.70
C VAL A 271 -14.23 16.86 -13.22
N ASP A 272 -15.05 17.38 -14.14
CA ASP A 272 -16.23 18.18 -13.83
C ASP A 272 -17.20 17.42 -12.91
N GLY A 273 -17.54 18.01 -11.77
CA GLY A 273 -18.41 17.43 -10.76
C GLY A 273 -17.80 16.32 -9.88
N MET A 274 -16.50 16.01 -10.05
CA MET A 274 -15.80 14.94 -9.31
C MET A 274 -15.07 15.47 -8.06
N HIS A 275 -14.88 14.60 -7.08
CA HIS A 275 -13.89 14.75 -6.02
C HIS A 275 -12.54 14.24 -6.53
N VAL A 276 -11.50 15.08 -6.48
CA VAL A 276 -10.19 14.76 -7.06
C VAL A 276 -9.20 14.40 -5.96
N ILE A 277 -8.61 13.21 -6.04
CA ILE A 277 -7.41 12.86 -5.27
C ILE A 277 -6.20 13.17 -6.14
N LEU A 278 -5.34 14.09 -5.70
CA LEU A 278 -4.05 14.34 -6.31
C LEU A 278 -2.97 13.54 -5.57
N PHE A 279 -2.25 12.68 -6.29
CA PHE A 279 -1.16 11.88 -5.73
C PHE A 279 0.22 12.33 -6.24
N ASP A 280 1.21 12.46 -5.35
CA ASP A 280 2.62 12.64 -5.74
C ASP A 280 3.56 11.87 -4.80
N ASP A 281 4.79 11.63 -5.26
CA ASP A 281 5.79 10.92 -4.47
C ASP A 281 6.22 11.70 -3.22
N VAL A 282 6.57 12.98 -3.37
CA VAL A 282 7.07 13.79 -2.25
C VAL A 282 6.50 15.20 -2.26
N LEU A 283 5.82 15.57 -1.18
CA LEU A 283 5.46 16.94 -0.87
C LEU A 283 6.70 17.71 -0.41
N THR A 284 7.14 18.68 -1.23
CA THR A 284 8.23 19.61 -0.89
C THR A 284 7.67 20.97 -0.51
N SER A 285 7.59 21.92 -1.45
CA SER A 285 7.01 23.25 -1.24
C SER A 285 5.50 23.32 -1.45
N GLY A 286 4.89 22.27 -2.00
CA GLY A 286 3.47 22.22 -2.35
C GLY A 286 3.08 23.01 -3.61
N GLN A 287 4.01 23.69 -4.29
CA GLN A 287 3.68 24.57 -5.41
C GLN A 287 3.02 23.84 -6.60
N SER A 288 3.52 22.65 -6.97
CA SER A 288 2.91 21.85 -8.04
C SER A 288 1.48 21.42 -7.69
N PHE A 289 1.24 21.07 -6.42
CA PHE A 289 -0.09 20.74 -5.91
C PHE A 289 -1.02 21.96 -5.99
N ILE A 290 -0.59 23.12 -5.50
CA ILE A 290 -1.41 24.35 -5.50
C ILE A 290 -1.84 24.72 -6.92
N GLN A 291 -0.91 24.75 -7.87
CA GLN A 291 -1.21 25.11 -9.25
C GLN A 291 -2.20 24.12 -9.88
N LEU A 292 -1.97 22.82 -9.70
CA LEU A 292 -2.82 21.80 -10.27
C LEU A 292 -4.20 21.78 -9.62
N LYS A 293 -4.28 21.91 -8.30
CA LYS A 293 -5.52 21.99 -7.52
C LYS A 293 -6.40 23.13 -8.00
N ARG A 294 -5.85 24.34 -8.16
CA ARG A 294 -6.61 25.51 -8.65
C ARG A 294 -7.20 25.23 -10.03
N ARG A 295 -6.39 24.63 -10.92
CA ARG A 295 -6.86 24.26 -12.25
C ARG A 295 -7.95 23.18 -12.23
N MET A 296 -7.88 22.20 -11.32
CA MET A 296 -8.95 21.20 -11.17
C MET A 296 -10.27 21.85 -10.72
N ILE A 297 -10.20 22.81 -9.79
CA ILE A 297 -11.37 23.59 -9.35
C ILE A 297 -11.94 24.42 -10.50
N ASP A 298 -11.10 25.15 -11.25
CA ASP A 298 -11.54 25.95 -12.42
C ASP A 298 -12.25 25.11 -13.48
N VAL A 299 -11.85 23.85 -13.62
CA VAL A 299 -12.40 22.89 -14.59
C VAL A 299 -13.70 22.25 -14.09
N GLY A 300 -14.05 22.39 -12.81
CA GLY A 300 -15.32 21.96 -12.23
C GLY A 300 -15.22 20.91 -11.13
N ALA A 301 -14.03 20.62 -10.60
CA ALA A 301 -13.89 19.69 -9.47
C ALA A 301 -14.63 20.22 -8.23
N LYS A 302 -15.33 19.32 -7.52
CA LYS A 302 -16.06 19.66 -6.28
C LYS A 302 -15.13 19.86 -5.10
N SER A 303 -14.09 19.05 -5.01
CA SER A 303 -13.06 19.14 -3.99
C SER A 303 -11.76 18.55 -4.51
N VAL A 304 -10.66 18.93 -3.87
CA VAL A 304 -9.33 18.39 -4.17
C VAL A 304 -8.67 18.00 -2.85
N THR A 305 -8.18 16.77 -2.75
CA THR A 305 -7.41 16.24 -1.62
C THR A 305 -6.03 15.84 -2.12
N GLY A 306 -4.99 16.18 -1.37
CA GLY A 306 -3.61 15.76 -1.67
C GLY A 306 -3.24 14.49 -0.90
N ILE A 307 -2.59 13.54 -1.56
CA ILE A 307 -2.02 12.34 -0.95
C ILE A 307 -0.57 12.22 -1.39
N PHE A 308 0.34 12.05 -0.42
CA PHE A 308 1.77 12.03 -0.68
C PHE A 308 2.43 10.82 -0.02
N LEU A 309 3.37 10.17 -0.71
CA LEU A 309 4.14 9.09 -0.09
C LEU A 309 5.10 9.63 0.98
N GLY A 310 5.75 10.76 0.73
CA GLY A 310 6.58 11.45 1.72
C GLY A 310 6.31 12.95 1.80
N LYS A 311 6.56 13.55 2.96
CA LYS A 311 6.62 15.01 3.12
C LYS A 311 8.02 15.41 3.56
N THR A 312 8.61 16.37 2.85
CA THR A 312 9.95 16.84 3.19
C THR A 312 9.92 17.58 4.52
N VAL A 313 10.73 17.12 5.47
CA VAL A 313 10.94 17.79 6.75
C VAL A 313 12.30 18.48 6.71
N LEU A 314 12.31 19.80 6.92
CA LEU A 314 13.53 20.55 7.14
C LEU A 314 13.85 20.45 8.63
N LEU A 315 15.03 19.92 8.97
CA LEU A 315 15.57 20.11 10.31
C LEU A 315 15.91 21.59 10.42
N ASN A 316 15.22 22.32 11.30
CA ASN A 316 15.70 23.62 11.71
C ASN A 316 16.96 23.37 12.54
N ASP A 317 18.08 23.96 12.11
CA ASP A 317 19.28 24.08 12.94
C ASP A 317 19.00 24.92 14.19
#